data_AF-A0A443IUS1-F1
#
_entry.id   AF-A0A443IUS1-F1
#
_cell.length_a   1.000
_cell.length_b   1.000
_cell.length_c   1.000
_cell.angle_alpha   90.00
_cell.angle_beta   90.00
_cell.angle_gamma   90.00
#
_symmetry.space_group_name_H-M   'P 1'
#
loop_
_entity.id
_entity.type
_entity.pdbx_description
1 polymer ?
#
loop_
_entity_poly.entity_id
_entity_poly.type
_entity_poly.pdbx_seq_one_letter_code
_entity_poly.pdbx_strand_id
1 'polypeptide(L)'
;MKVSEVEISNEHGVTLVELLASIVLITLILTTFITIFIQSAKTYKTSENIIDATYVAQAEMEKIYAVSVITNYGERKNAMISKPLEYHYLGKEGNWLVYEKTEDTYTIKIKLEEKRIEINIDDDKPPIESDMNQIIVEAFDGPEQKERAKMQGILHWGIDRQ
;
A
#
# COMPACT_ATOMS: atom_id res chain seq x y z
N MET A 1 -60.53 -31.63 -59.79
CA MET A 1 -59.48 -30.60 -59.71
C MET A 1 -59.34 -30.24 -58.24
N LYS A 2 -58.23 -30.60 -57.59
CA LYS A 2 -58.01 -30.43 -56.15
C LYS A 2 -57.52 -29.00 -55.92
N VAL A 3 -58.26 -28.20 -55.17
CA VAL A 3 -57.79 -26.88 -54.73
C VAL A 3 -56.90 -27.12 -53.51
N SER A 4 -55.61 -26.83 -53.63
CA SER A 4 -54.66 -26.85 -52.53
C SER A 4 -54.81 -25.56 -51.73
N GLU A 5 -55.23 -25.68 -50.48
CA GLU A 5 -55.24 -24.60 -49.51
C GLU A 5 -53.78 -24.20 -49.21
N VAL A 6 -53.43 -22.94 -49.48
CA VAL A 6 -52.15 -22.36 -49.12
C VAL A 6 -52.32 -21.75 -47.72
N GLU A 7 -51.75 -22.40 -46.71
CA GLU A 7 -51.66 -21.83 -45.36
C GLU A 7 -50.72 -20.62 -45.39
N ILE A 8 -51.26 -19.43 -45.14
CA ILE A 8 -50.48 -18.22 -44.93
C ILE A 8 -50.05 -18.20 -43.46
N SER A 9 -48.81 -18.56 -43.17
CA SER A 9 -48.23 -18.45 -41.83
C SER A 9 -48.06 -16.97 -41.46
N ASN A 10 -48.72 -16.54 -40.40
CA ASN A 10 -48.68 -15.16 -39.92
C ASN A 10 -47.47 -14.98 -38.99
N GLU A 11 -46.33 -14.56 -39.55
CA GLU A 11 -45.03 -14.39 -38.86
C GLU A 11 -44.98 -13.16 -37.90
N HIS A 12 -46.01 -12.30 -37.88
CA HIS A 12 -45.97 -11.01 -37.19
C HIS A 12 -45.88 -11.07 -35.65
N GLY A 13 -46.22 -12.20 -35.03
CA GLY A 13 -46.04 -12.41 -33.58
C GLY A 13 -44.60 -12.77 -33.17
N VAL A 14 -43.83 -13.37 -34.09
CA VAL A 14 -42.46 -13.84 -33.84
C VAL A 14 -41.48 -12.67 -33.74
N THR A 15 -41.67 -11.65 -34.58
CA THR A 15 -40.78 -10.47 -34.63
C THR A 15 -40.81 -9.60 -33.38
N LEU A 16 -41.95 -9.53 -32.66
CA LEU A 16 -42.03 -8.77 -31.41
C LEU A 16 -41.31 -9.48 -30.27
N VAL A 17 -41.42 -10.81 -30.22
CA VAL A 17 -40.73 -11.64 -29.21
C VAL A 17 -39.22 -11.60 -29.43
N GLU A 18 -38.74 -11.65 -30.68
CA GLU A 18 -37.31 -11.48 -31.00
C GLU A 18 -36.77 -10.10 -30.64
N LEU A 19 -37.54 -9.03 -30.88
CA LEU A 19 -37.15 -7.68 -30.47
C LEU A 19 -37.02 -7.60 -28.94
N LEU A 20 -37.99 -8.16 -28.21
CA LEU A 20 -37.95 -8.20 -26.75
C LEU A 20 -36.74 -9.01 -26.25
N ALA A 21 -36.50 -10.19 -26.82
CA ALA A 21 -35.35 -11.03 -26.48
C ALA A 21 -34.03 -10.30 -26.75
N SER A 22 -33.92 -9.56 -27.85
CA SER A 22 -32.74 -8.77 -28.19
C SER A 22 -32.50 -7.64 -27.19
N ILE A 23 -33.56 -6.92 -26.78
CA ILE A 23 -33.46 -5.86 -25.77
C ILE A 23 -33.01 -6.45 -24.42
N VAL A 24 -33.59 -7.59 -24.02
CA VAL A 24 -33.21 -8.29 -22.78
C VAL A 24 -31.74 -8.71 -22.83
N LEU A 25 -31.29 -9.32 -23.94
CA LEU A 25 -29.90 -9.72 -24.13
C LEU A 25 -28.95 -8.52 -24.10
N ILE A 26 -29.28 -7.42 -24.79
CA ILE A 26 -28.48 -6.18 -24.77
C ILE A 26 -28.40 -5.63 -23.35
N THR A 27 -29.51 -5.63 -22.60
CA THR A 27 -29.53 -5.11 -21.22
C THR A 27 -28.66 -5.96 -20.28
N LEU A 28 -28.73 -7.30 -20.42
CA LEU A 28 -27.84 -8.21 -19.69
C LEU A 28 -26.38 -7.93 -20.01
N ILE A 29 -26.04 -7.76 -21.28
CA ILE A 29 -24.68 -7.45 -21.71
C ILE A 29 -24.23 -6.09 -21.15
N LEU A 30 -25.03 -5.03 -21.29
CA LEU A 30 -24.67 -3.69 -20.84
C LEU A 30 -24.45 -3.61 -19.33
N THR A 31 -25.30 -4.24 -18.53
CA THR A 31 -25.17 -4.25 -17.06
C THR A 31 -23.88 -4.93 -16.60
N THR A 32 -23.45 -6.00 -17.26
CA THR A 32 -22.16 -6.64 -16.97
C THR A 32 -20.99 -5.70 -17.26
N PHE A 33 -20.96 -5.04 -18.42
CA PHE A 33 -19.89 -4.11 -18.77
C PHE A 33 -19.84 -2.87 -17.87
N ILE A 34 -21.00 -2.28 -17.52
CA ILE A 34 -21.05 -1.15 -16.57
C ILE A 34 -20.40 -1.53 -15.23
N THR A 35 -20.71 -2.72 -14.74
CA THR A 35 -20.14 -3.23 -13.48
C THR A 35 -18.62 -3.39 -13.57
N ILE A 36 -18.12 -3.91 -14.69
CA ILE A 36 -16.68 -4.06 -14.95
C ILE A 36 -16.00 -2.68 -15.01
N PHE A 37 -16.59 -1.69 -15.67
CA PHE A 37 -16.01 -0.35 -15.77
C PHE A 37 -15.94 0.35 -14.41
N ILE A 38 -16.99 0.26 -13.60
CA ILE A 38 -17.00 0.83 -12.24
C ILE A 38 -15.90 0.18 -11.38
N GLN A 39 -15.77 -1.14 -11.45
CA GLN A 39 -14.71 -1.86 -10.73
C GLN A 39 -13.32 -1.46 -11.23
N SER A 40 -13.14 -1.35 -12.55
CA SER A 40 -11.86 -0.98 -13.16
C SER A 40 -11.40 0.41 -12.71
N ALA A 41 -12.31 1.39 -12.68
CA ALA A 41 -12.01 2.74 -12.20
C ALA A 41 -11.60 2.75 -10.72
N LYS A 42 -12.26 1.97 -9.86
CA LYS A 42 -11.91 1.83 -8.44
C LYS A 42 -10.55 1.15 -8.25
N THR A 43 -10.27 0.10 -9.01
CA THR A 43 -8.99 -0.61 -8.99
C THR A 43 -7.87 0.33 -9.42
N TYR A 44 -8.04 1.06 -10.52
CA TYR A 44 -7.05 2.03 -11.01
C TYR A 44 -6.65 3.04 -9.93
N LYS A 45 -7.64 3.73 -9.34
CA LYS A 45 -7.39 4.72 -8.27
C LYS A 45 -6.72 4.09 -7.04
N THR A 46 -7.12 2.87 -6.68
CA THR A 46 -6.51 2.17 -5.55
C THR A 46 -5.05 1.80 -5.84
N SER A 47 -4.75 1.34 -7.06
CA SER A 47 -3.39 1.02 -7.50
C SER A 47 -2.50 2.25 -7.53
N GLU A 48 -2.99 3.37 -8.05
CA GLU A 48 -2.30 4.66 -8.05
C GLU A 48 -1.91 5.06 -6.62
N ASN A 49 -2.88 5.10 -5.69
CA ASN A 49 -2.62 5.44 -4.30
C ASN A 49 -1.61 4.52 -3.61
N ILE A 50 -1.60 3.21 -3.94
CA ILE A 50 -0.64 2.24 -3.38
C ILE A 50 0.76 2.50 -3.92
N ILE A 51 0.91 2.77 -5.23
CA ILE A 51 2.19 3.07 -5.85
C ILE A 51 2.79 4.34 -5.25
N ASP A 52 2.00 5.40 -5.14
CA ASP A 52 2.44 6.67 -4.57
C ASP A 52 2.84 6.53 -3.10
N ALA A 53 2.02 5.84 -2.29
CA ALA A 53 2.35 5.57 -0.90
C ALA A 53 3.63 4.73 -0.75
N THR A 54 3.87 3.80 -1.68
CA THR A 54 5.09 2.98 -1.69
C THR A 54 6.31 3.84 -2.00
N TYR A 55 6.20 4.75 -2.96
CA TYR A 55 7.27 5.69 -3.30
C TYR A 55 7.59 6.62 -2.11
N VAL A 56 6.57 7.13 -1.42
CA VAL A 56 6.75 7.93 -0.19
C VAL A 56 7.44 7.11 0.89
N ALA A 57 6.97 5.89 1.18
CA ALA A 57 7.59 5.03 2.18
C ALA A 57 9.06 4.70 1.85
N GLN A 58 9.37 4.50 0.57
CA GLN A 58 10.74 4.26 0.11
C GLN A 58 11.63 5.49 0.32
N ALA A 59 11.17 6.66 -0.10
CA ALA A 59 11.91 7.90 0.05
C ALA A 59 12.20 8.21 1.54
N GLU A 60 11.24 7.96 2.43
CA GLU A 60 11.43 8.13 3.87
C GLU A 60 12.43 7.10 4.43
N MET A 61 12.37 5.85 4.00
CA MET A 61 13.35 4.83 4.38
C MET A 61 14.78 5.24 3.95
N GLU A 62 14.94 5.75 2.73
CA GLU A 62 16.22 6.24 2.21
C GLU A 62 16.74 7.45 2.99
N LYS A 63 15.87 8.41 3.34
CA LYS A 63 16.23 9.55 4.20
C LYS A 63 16.72 9.08 5.57
N ILE A 64 16.02 8.14 6.20
CA ILE A 64 16.42 7.64 7.52
C ILE A 64 17.73 6.85 7.43
N TYR A 65 17.91 6.04 6.39
CA TYR A 65 19.17 5.34 6.13
C TYR A 65 20.35 6.31 5.96
N ALA A 66 20.17 7.38 5.18
CA ALA A 66 21.20 8.41 4.99
C ALA A 66 21.61 9.08 6.32
N VAL A 67 20.67 9.22 7.27
CA VAL A 67 20.95 9.72 8.61
C VAL A 67 21.60 8.66 9.49
N SER A 68 21.22 7.38 9.36
CA SER A 68 21.75 6.31 10.20
C SER A 68 23.26 6.08 9.98
N VAL A 69 23.74 6.22 8.74
CA VAL A 69 25.16 6.04 8.39
C VAL A 69 26.08 7.18 8.85
N ILE A 70 25.53 8.25 9.43
CA ILE A 70 26.29 9.37 10.01
C ILE A 70 25.96 9.61 11.48
N THR A 71 25.07 8.81 12.06
CA THR A 71 24.55 8.99 13.42
C THR A 71 24.92 7.80 14.28
N ASN A 72 25.52 8.05 15.44
CA ASN A 72 25.81 6.99 16.40
C ASN A 72 24.51 6.42 16.99
N TYR A 73 24.51 5.13 17.33
CA TYR A 73 23.33 4.47 17.92
C TYR A 73 22.72 5.21 19.12
N GLY A 74 23.55 5.80 19.99
CA GLY A 74 23.10 6.56 21.15
C GLY A 74 22.31 7.83 20.80
N GLU A 75 22.58 8.41 19.63
CA GLU A 75 22.00 9.68 19.17
C GLU A 75 20.80 9.48 18.24
N ARG A 76 20.52 8.24 17.82
CA ARG A 76 19.45 7.91 16.86
C ARG A 76 18.09 8.51 17.20
N LYS A 77 17.71 8.51 18.49
CA LYS A 77 16.44 9.07 18.96
C LYS A 77 16.37 10.58 18.67
N ASN A 78 17.47 11.29 18.87
CA ASN A 78 17.58 12.72 18.59
C ASN A 78 17.62 12.99 17.08
N ALA A 79 18.29 12.13 16.31
CA ALA A 79 18.35 12.26 14.86
C ALA A 79 16.96 12.13 14.19
N MET A 80 16.07 11.29 14.73
CA MET A 80 14.68 11.17 14.24
C MET A 80 13.87 12.46 14.42
N ILE A 81 14.09 13.22 15.50
CA ILE A 81 13.28 14.41 15.83
C ILE A 81 13.91 15.73 15.36
N SER A 82 15.16 15.68 14.89
CA SER A 82 15.91 16.85 14.44
C SER A 82 16.07 16.86 12.93
N LYS A 83 16.57 17.98 12.37
CA LYS A 83 16.86 18.06 10.94
C LYS A 83 17.92 17.03 10.55
N PRO A 84 17.75 16.32 9.42
CA PRO A 84 16.78 16.61 8.34
C PRO A 84 15.42 15.87 8.45
N LEU A 85 15.21 15.02 9.47
CA LEU A 85 14.04 14.14 9.51
C LEU A 85 12.79 14.80 10.10
N GLU A 86 12.94 15.52 11.22
CA GLU A 86 11.88 16.31 11.86
C GLU A 86 10.60 15.52 12.18
N TYR A 87 10.70 14.25 12.61
CA TYR A 87 9.54 13.51 13.07
C TYR A 87 9.10 13.91 14.49
N HIS A 88 7.81 13.77 14.78
CA HIS A 88 7.23 13.93 16.11
C HIS A 88 7.22 12.59 16.84
N TYR A 89 7.80 12.53 18.04
CA TYR A 89 7.74 11.33 18.86
C TYR A 89 6.36 11.19 19.51
N LEU A 90 5.68 10.07 19.24
CA LEU A 90 4.35 9.76 19.76
C LEU A 90 4.39 8.93 21.05
N GLY A 91 5.51 8.27 21.34
CA GLY A 91 5.66 7.40 22.50
C GLY A 91 6.23 6.03 22.14
N LYS A 92 5.99 5.07 23.03
CA LYS A 92 6.52 3.71 22.91
C LYS A 92 5.38 2.69 22.87
N GLU A 93 5.40 1.82 21.87
CA GLU A 93 4.49 0.70 21.69
C GLU A 93 5.30 -0.61 21.87
N GLY A 94 5.30 -1.19 23.07
CA GLY A 94 6.10 -2.40 23.34
C GLY A 94 7.60 -2.11 23.28
N ASN A 95 8.35 -2.69 22.33
CA ASN A 95 9.77 -2.37 22.08
C ASN A 95 9.98 -1.30 21.01
N TRP A 96 8.90 -0.74 20.45
CA TRP A 96 8.95 0.20 19.34
C TRP A 96 8.86 1.63 19.83
N LEU A 97 9.81 2.46 19.41
CA LEU A 97 9.73 3.90 19.48
C LEU A 97 8.94 4.38 18.27
N VAL A 98 7.87 5.13 18.53
CA VAL A 98 6.92 5.52 17.49
C VAL A 98 7.07 6.99 17.20
N TYR A 99 7.24 7.30 15.91
CA TYR A 99 7.34 8.65 15.40
C TYR A 99 6.33 8.88 14.29
N GLU A 100 5.94 10.14 14.08
CA GLU A 100 5.00 10.53 13.04
C GLU A 100 5.41 11.85 12.39
N LYS A 101 5.20 11.91 11.08
CA LYS A 101 5.32 13.13 10.30
C LYS A 101 4.23 13.14 9.26
N THR A 102 3.66 14.31 9.01
CA THR A 102 2.71 14.50 7.92
C THR A 102 3.43 15.29 6.83
N GLU A 103 3.47 14.73 5.63
CA GLU A 103 4.05 15.36 4.45
C GLU A 103 3.01 15.29 3.33
N ASP A 104 2.58 16.47 2.86
CA ASP A 104 1.50 16.65 1.89
C ASP A 104 0.19 15.94 2.26
N THR A 105 -0.14 14.87 1.52
CA THR A 105 -1.38 14.08 1.68
C THR A 105 -1.18 12.81 2.50
N TYR A 106 0.06 12.49 2.88
CA TYR A 106 0.40 11.26 3.58
C TYR A 106 0.79 11.54 5.01
N THR A 107 0.31 10.67 5.91
CA THR A 107 0.83 10.57 7.27
C THR A 107 1.80 9.41 7.30
N ILE A 108 3.05 9.68 7.66
CA ILE A 108 4.12 8.70 7.78
C ILE A 108 4.30 8.36 9.25
N LYS A 109 4.13 7.08 9.59
CA LYS A 109 4.41 6.54 10.92
C LYS A 109 5.67 5.70 10.87
N ILE A 110 6.63 6.01 11.73
CA ILE A 110 7.88 5.26 11.87
C ILE A 110 7.83 4.48 13.18
N LYS A 111 8.14 3.19 13.12
CA LYS A 111 8.40 2.37 14.29
C LYS A 111 9.86 1.94 14.26
N LEU A 112 10.63 2.43 15.21
CA LEU A 112 12.05 2.10 15.38
C LEU A 112 12.22 1.20 16.60
N GLU A 113 12.85 0.05 16.42
CA GLU A 113 13.07 -0.86 17.53
C GLU A 113 14.08 -0.26 18.53
N GLU A 114 13.73 -0.29 19.82
CA GLU A 114 14.59 0.24 20.87
C GLU A 114 15.77 -0.67 21.19
N LYS A 115 15.57 -1.99 21.06
CA LYS A 115 16.61 -2.99 21.28
C LYS A 115 17.57 -3.04 20.10
N ARG A 116 18.83 -3.31 20.43
CA ARG A 116 19.87 -3.64 19.46
C ARG A 116 19.67 -5.07 18.97
N ILE A 117 20.07 -5.34 17.74
CA ILE A 117 20.23 -6.71 17.27
C ILE A 117 21.47 -7.30 17.94
N GLU A 118 21.28 -8.43 18.61
CA GLU A 118 22.35 -9.22 19.22
C GLU A 118 22.84 -10.27 18.21
N ILE A 119 24.15 -10.29 17.96
CA ILE A 119 24.77 -11.25 17.03
C ILE A 119 25.46 -12.33 17.86
N ASN A 120 25.00 -13.57 17.74
CA ASN A 120 25.65 -14.72 18.34
C ASN A 120 26.63 -15.34 17.34
N ILE A 121 27.93 -15.29 17.65
CA ILE A 121 29.00 -15.82 16.80
C ILE A 121 29.39 -17.24 17.24
N ASP A 122 29.19 -17.56 18.51
CA ASP A 122 29.59 -18.81 19.15
C ASP A 122 28.61 -19.08 20.30
N ASP A 123 28.09 -20.30 20.41
CA ASP A 123 27.12 -20.68 21.45
C ASP A 123 27.70 -20.55 22.87
N ASP A 124 29.04 -20.59 23.00
CA ASP A 124 29.75 -20.47 24.27
C ASP A 124 30.16 -19.03 24.62
N LYS A 125 29.86 -18.04 23.76
CA LYS A 125 30.21 -16.63 24.00
C LYS A 125 28.95 -15.77 24.14
N PRO A 126 29.00 -14.71 24.96
CA PRO A 126 27.89 -13.76 25.03
C PRO A 126 27.67 -13.11 23.65
N PRO A 127 26.41 -12.78 23.30
CA PRO A 127 26.11 -12.10 22.04
C PRO A 127 26.80 -10.74 21.96
N ILE A 128 27.25 -10.38 20.77
CA ILE A 128 27.81 -9.05 20.50
C ILE A 128 26.66 -8.10 20.20
N GLU A 129 26.54 -7.02 20.96
CA GLU A 129 25.61 -5.93 20.67
C GLU A 129 26.02 -5.24 19.37
N SER A 130 25.16 -5.30 18.35
CA SER A 130 25.35 -4.49 17.15
C SER A 130 24.77 -3.09 17.35
N ASP A 131 25.25 -2.13 16.57
CA ASP A 131 24.59 -0.83 16.41
C ASP A 131 23.43 -0.91 15.41
N MET A 132 22.84 -2.10 15.21
CA MET A 132 21.71 -2.29 14.29
C MET A 132 20.38 -2.39 15.03
N ASN A 133 19.32 -1.86 14.43
CA ASN A 133 17.95 -2.07 14.88
C ASN A 133 16.97 -2.19 13.72
N GLN A 134 15.81 -2.78 14.00
CA GLN A 134 14.74 -2.89 13.03
C GLN A 134 13.99 -1.56 12.89
N ILE A 135 13.58 -1.24 11.67
CA ILE A 135 12.70 -0.12 11.36
C ILE A 135 11.50 -0.58 10.53
N ILE A 136 10.36 0.04 10.79
CA ILE A 136 9.15 -0.05 9.97
C ILE A 136 8.71 1.36 9.61
N VAL A 137 8.44 1.59 8.33
CA VAL A 137 7.88 2.81 7.77
C VAL A 137 6.49 2.48 7.24
N GLU A 138 5.45 3.12 7.78
CA GLU A 138 4.06 2.95 7.36
C GLU A 138 3.54 4.27 6.78
N ALA A 139 3.02 4.22 5.54
CA ALA A 139 2.43 5.37 4.87
C ALA A 139 0.91 5.24 4.83
N PHE A 140 0.24 6.23 5.42
CA PHE A 140 -1.21 6.33 5.55
C PHE A 140 -1.77 7.43 4.68
N ASP A 141 -2.92 7.15 4.07
CA ASP A 141 -3.73 8.13 3.36
C ASP A 141 -4.36 9.10 4.37
N GLY A 142 -3.88 10.36 4.42
CA GLY A 142 -4.17 11.34 5.46
C GLY A 142 -5.64 11.55 5.86
N PRO A 143 -6.63 11.52 4.94
CA PRO A 143 -8.05 11.63 5.30
C PRO A 143 -8.70 10.33 5.78
N GLU A 144 -8.21 9.15 5.36
CA GLU A 144 -8.84 7.85 5.68
C GLU A 144 -8.11 7.08 6.78
N GLN A 145 -6.91 7.54 7.20
CA GLN A 145 -5.97 6.80 8.07
C GLN A 145 -5.79 5.34 7.66
N LYS A 146 -5.93 5.07 6.36
CA LYS A 146 -5.81 3.73 5.80
C LYS A 146 -4.36 3.51 5.41
N GLU A 147 -3.74 2.46 5.96
CA GLU A 147 -2.41 2.02 5.55
C GLU A 147 -2.46 1.65 4.06
N ARG A 148 -1.58 2.29 3.27
CA ARG A 148 -1.47 2.03 1.82
C ARG A 148 -0.16 1.34 1.48
N ALA A 149 0.89 1.62 2.23
CA ALA A 149 2.20 1.00 2.05
C ALA A 149 2.92 0.82 3.39
N LYS A 150 3.76 -0.21 3.44
CA LYS A 150 4.57 -0.56 4.59
C LYS A 150 5.91 -1.10 4.11
N MET A 151 6.98 -0.53 4.64
CA MET A 151 8.35 -1.01 4.41
C MET A 151 8.99 -1.39 5.74
N GLN A 152 9.81 -2.44 5.71
CA GLN A 152 10.53 -2.93 6.87
C GLN A 152 11.99 -3.16 6.48
N GLY A 153 12.89 -2.81 7.38
CA GLY A 153 14.32 -2.96 7.17
C GLY A 153 15.09 -3.08 8.47
N ILE A 154 16.40 -3.25 8.33
CA ILE A 154 17.38 -3.17 9.42
C ILE A 154 18.27 -1.97 9.11
N LEU A 155 18.45 -1.10 10.09
CA LEU A 155 19.35 0.05 10.01
C LEU A 155 20.60 -0.23 10.82
N HIS A 156 21.75 0.15 10.29
CA HIS A 156 22.99 0.26 11.03
C HIS A 156 23.23 1.73 11.40
N TRP A 157 23.51 1.99 12.68
CA TRP A 157 23.78 3.32 13.22
C TRP A 157 25.26 3.48 13.53
N GLY A 158 26.00 4.08 12.63
CA GLY A 158 27.42 4.27 12.82
C GLY A 158 27.99 5.16 11.75
N ILE A 159 28.97 5.98 12.13
CA ILE A 159 29.71 6.80 11.18
C ILE A 159 30.53 5.86 10.32
N ASP A 160 30.14 5.70 9.05
CA ASP A 160 30.91 4.94 8.09
C ASP A 160 32.27 5.63 7.89
N ARG A 161 33.33 5.06 8.48
CA ARG A 161 34.69 5.57 8.32
C ARG A 161 35.16 5.14 6.93
N GLN A 162 34.96 6.00 5.94
CA GLN A 162 35.69 5.93 4.67
C GLN A 162 37.20 6.08 4.90
#